data_AF-A0A7K2WI27-F1
#
_entry.id   AF-A0A7K2WI27-F1
#
_cell.length_a   1.000
_cell.length_b   1.000
_cell.length_c   1.000
_cell.angle_alpha   90.00
_cell.angle_beta   90.00
_cell.angle_gamma   90.00
#
_symmetry.space_group_name_H-M   'P 1'
#
loop_
_entity.id
_entity.type
_entity.pdbx_description
1 polymer ?
#
loop_
_entity_poly.entity_id
_entity_poly.type
_entity_poly.pdbx_seq_one_letter_code
_entity_poly.pdbx_strand_id
1 'polypeptide(L)' 'RAGLAALADLDAALPRRDAVAAYLHERDGDPVTAARLYAEAARKAPNLAERDHLTRQAARLNAGRGGG' A
#
# COMPACT_ATOMS: atom_id res chain seq x y z
N ARG A 1 15.10 -3.36 -0.03
CA ARG A 1 15.16 -1.88 -0.15
C ARG A 1 15.39 -1.27 -1.55
N ALA A 2 16.11 -1.87 -2.52
CA ALA A 2 16.37 -1.22 -3.82
C ALA A 2 15.12 -0.78 -4.62
N GLY A 3 14.00 -1.53 -4.51
CA GLY A 3 12.75 -1.16 -5.17
C GLY A 3 12.03 0.07 -4.58
N LEU A 4 12.23 0.38 -3.30
CA LEU A 4 11.64 1.57 -2.67
C LEU A 4 12.36 2.85 -3.14
N ALA A 5 13.67 2.77 -3.35
CA ALA A 5 14.45 3.88 -3.89
C ALA A 5 14.01 4.25 -5.32
N ALA A 6 13.74 3.24 -6.17
CA ALA A 6 13.25 3.45 -7.54
C ALA A 6 11.84 4.07 -7.61
N LEU A 7 11.00 3.90 -6.57
CA LEU A 7 9.70 4.58 -6.49
C LEU A 7 9.82 6.07 -6.16
N ALA A 8 10.90 6.49 -5.48
CA ALA A 8 11.08 7.88 -5.08
C ALA A 8 11.15 8.82 -6.29
N ASP A 9 11.74 8.34 -7.39
CA ASP A 9 11.96 9.10 -8.63
C ASP A 9 10.76 9.10 -9.59
N LEU A 10 9.71 8.32 -9.30
CA LEU A 10 8.49 8.34 -10.10
C LEU A 10 7.62 9.55 -9.75
N ASP A 11 6.68 9.93 -10.60
CA ASP A 11 5.69 10.98 -10.28
C ASP A 11 4.71 10.48 -9.19
N ALA A 12 4.34 11.33 -8.24
CA ALA A 12 3.30 11.05 -7.25
C ALA A 12 1.89 10.94 -7.88
N ALA A 13 1.70 11.50 -9.08
CA ALA A 13 0.46 11.41 -9.85
C ALA A 13 0.31 10.09 -10.62
N LEU A 14 1.36 9.25 -10.70
CA LEU A 14 1.27 7.97 -11.40
C LEU A 14 0.20 7.07 -10.76
N PRO A 15 -0.77 6.58 -11.56
CA PRO A 15 -1.74 5.62 -11.07
C PRO A 15 -1.01 4.43 -10.43
N ARG A 16 -1.46 4.03 -9.24
CA ARG A 16 -0.97 2.87 -8.45
C ARG A 16 0.36 3.05 -7.71
N ARG A 17 1.03 4.21 -7.74
CA ARG A 17 2.27 4.43 -6.96
C ARG A 17 2.12 4.02 -5.49
N ASP A 18 1.05 4.49 -4.85
CA ASP A 18 0.80 4.20 -3.43
C ASP A 18 0.59 2.71 -3.17
N ALA A 19 -0.04 1.98 -4.09
CA ALA A 19 -0.23 0.53 -3.97
C ALA A 19 1.10 -0.23 -4.08
N VAL A 20 1.99 0.18 -4.99
CA VAL A 20 3.32 -0.43 -5.14
C VAL A 20 4.19 -0.11 -3.92
N ALA A 21 4.15 1.14 -3.43
CA ALA A 21 4.85 1.52 -2.21
C ALA A 21 4.35 0.71 -1.01
N ALA A 22 3.04 0.53 -0.87
CA ALA A 22 2.45 -0.29 0.19
C ALA A 22 2.99 -1.73 0.17
N TYR A 23 2.98 -2.37 -1.01
CA TYR A 23 3.49 -3.73 -1.18
C TYR A 23 4.97 -3.85 -0.80
N LEU A 24 5.80 -2.88 -1.18
CA LEU A 24 7.22 -2.91 -0.85
C LEU A 24 7.50 -2.68 0.64
N HIS A 25 6.76 -1.78 1.30
CA HIS A 25 6.85 -1.61 2.75
C HIS A 25 6.43 -2.87 3.51
N GLU A 26 5.38 -3.56 3.03
CA GLU A 26 4.97 -4.85 3.60
C GLU A 26 6.10 -5.87 3.51
N ARG A 27 6.75 -5.98 2.34
CA ARG A 27 7.88 -6.89 2.10
C ARG A 27 9.15 -6.52 2.87
N ASP A 28 9.33 -5.25 3.23
CA ASP A 28 10.47 -4.75 4.03
C ASP A 28 10.20 -4.84 5.55
N GLY A 29 9.03 -5.36 5.97
CA GLY A 29 8.68 -5.56 7.37
C GLY A 29 8.07 -4.34 8.06
N ASP A 30 7.57 -3.36 7.30
CA ASP A 30 6.83 -2.20 7.79
C ASP A 30 5.33 -2.31 7.48
N PRO A 31 4.57 -3.13 8.23
CA PRO A 31 3.14 -3.30 8.02
C PRO A 31 2.34 -2.03 8.34
N VAL A 32 2.94 -1.08 9.08
CA VAL A 32 2.29 0.17 9.49
C VAL A 32 2.15 1.10 8.30
N THR A 33 3.28 1.38 7.66
CA THR A 33 3.33 2.24 6.49
C THR A 33 2.59 1.58 5.33
N ALA A 34 2.73 0.25 5.18
CA ALA A 34 1.98 -0.50 4.18
C ALA A 34 0.46 -0.36 4.33
N ALA A 35 -0.08 -0.55 5.54
CA ALA A 35 -1.53 -0.43 5.76
C ALA A 35 -2.07 0.96 5.42
N ARG A 36 -1.33 2.03 5.79
CA ARG A 36 -1.70 3.40 5.47
C ARG A 36 -1.71 3.65 3.96
N LEU A 37 -0.66 3.20 3.26
CA LEU A 37 -0.53 3.39 1.82
C LEU A 37 -1.56 2.58 1.03
N TYR A 38 -1.89 1.36 1.44
CA TYR A 38 -3.00 0.60 0.84
C TYR A 38 -4.34 1.33 0.99
N ALA A 39 -4.61 1.95 2.14
CA ALA A 39 -5.83 2.74 2.35
C ALA A 39 -5.84 4.02 1.50
N GLU A 40 -4.69 4.70 1.33
CA GLU A 40 -4.55 5.84 0.43
C GLU A 40 -4.77 5.46 -1.04
N ALA A 41 -4.19 4.34 -1.47
CA ALA A 41 -4.38 3.80 -2.80
C ALA A 41 -5.85 3.44 -3.07
N ALA A 42 -6.53 2.83 -2.09
CA ALA A 42 -7.95 2.48 -2.21
C ALA A 42 -8.84 3.71 -2.45
N ARG A 43 -8.55 4.83 -1.76
CA ARG A 43 -9.27 6.10 -1.94
C ARG A 43 -9.09 6.68 -3.34
N LYS A 44 -7.92 6.49 -3.95
CA LYS A 44 -7.57 6.99 -5.28
C LYS A 44 -7.94 6.02 -6.42
N ALA A 45 -8.32 4.78 -6.10
CA ALA A 45 -8.56 3.74 -7.09
C ALA A 45 -9.73 4.09 -8.03
N PRO A 46 -9.54 3.98 -9.36
CA PRO A 46 -10.54 4.37 -10.36
C PRO A 46 -11.65 3.31 -10.55
N ASN A 47 -11.48 2.10 -10.03
CA ASN A 47 -12.43 1.02 -10.17
C ASN A 47 -12.67 0.30 -8.82
N LEU A 48 -13.85 -0.32 -8.70
CA LEU A 48 -14.31 -0.95 -7.47
C LEU A 48 -13.47 -2.17 -7.09
N ALA A 49 -13.11 -3.02 -8.06
CA ALA A 49 -12.34 -4.23 -7.80
C ALA A 49 -10.97 -3.93 -7.18
N GLU A 50 -10.28 -2.91 -7.69
CA GLU A 50 -9.00 -2.42 -7.16
C GLU A 50 -9.18 -1.80 -5.77
N ARG A 51 -10.21 -0.98 -5.57
CA ARG A 51 -10.54 -0.40 -4.25
C ARG A 51 -10.78 -1.49 -3.19
N ASP A 52 -11.54 -2.52 -3.53
CA ASP A 52 -11.88 -3.62 -2.62
C ASP A 52 -10.65 -4.47 -2.28
N HIS A 53 -9.80 -4.72 -3.26
CA HIS A 53 -8.52 -5.41 -3.02
C HIS A 53 -7.65 -4.63 -2.04
N LEU A 54 -7.43 -3.33 -2.31
CA LEU A 54 -6.56 -2.47 -1.50
C LEU A 54 -7.11 -2.27 -0.08
N THR A 55 -8.43 -2.14 0.06
CA THR A 55 -9.10 -2.04 1.37
C THR A 55 -8.91 -3.32 2.20
N ARG A 56 -9.03 -4.50 1.58
CA ARG A 56 -8.78 -5.78 2.26
C ARG A 56 -7.32 -5.95 2.68
N GLN A 57 -6.36 -5.49 1.88
CA GLN A 57 -4.94 -5.49 2.26
C GLN A 57 -4.69 -4.63 3.50
N ALA A 58 -5.21 -3.40 3.52
CA ALA A 58 -5.09 -2.52 4.69
C ALA A 58 -5.72 -3.15 5.95
N ALA A 59 -6.92 -3.72 5.82
CA ALA A 59 -7.61 -4.37 6.93
C ALA A 59 -6.84 -5.58 7.48
N ARG A 60 -6.31 -6.44 6.61
CA ARG A 60 -5.50 -7.62 6.99
C ARG A 60 -4.27 -7.21 7.80
N LEU A 61 -3.53 -6.21 7.32
CA LEU A 61 -2.32 -5.74 8.01
C LEU A 61 -2.65 -5.11 9.37
N ASN A 62 -3.76 -4.36 9.48
CA ASN A 62 -4.19 -3.81 10.76
C ASN A 62 -4.64 -4.89 11.74
N ALA A 63 -5.34 -5.93 11.28
CA ALA A 63 -5.75 -7.06 12.10
C ALA A 63 -4.54 -7.83 12.66
N GLY A 64 -3.50 -8.04 11.86
CA GLY A 64 -2.27 -8.71 12.29
C GLY A 64 -1.45 -7.95 13.34
N ARG A 65 -1.74 -6.67 13.57
CA ARG A 65 -1.05 -5.84 14.58
C ARG A 65 -1.73 -5.86 15.95
N GLY A 66 -3.00 -6.24 16.03
CA GLY A 66 -3.75 -6.30 17.28
C GLY A 66 -3.67 -7.65 18.01
N GLY A 67 -3.01 -8.65 17.43
CA GLY A 67 -2.91 -10.02 17.96
C GLY A 67 -1.50 -10.44 18.41
N GLY A 68 -0.59 -9.49 18.63
CA GLY A 68 0.79 -9.73 19.08
C GLY A 68 1.07 -9.17 20.47
#